data_AF-A0A1G0PI53-F1
#
_entry.id   AF-A0A1G0PI53-F1
#
_cell.length_a   1.000
_cell.length_b   1.000
_cell.length_c   1.000
_cell.angle_alpha   90.00
_cell.angle_beta   90.00
_cell.angle_gamma   90.00
#
_symmetry.space_group_name_H-M   'P 1'
#
loop_
_entity.id
_entity.type
_entity.pdbx_description
1 polymer ?
#
loop_
_entity_poly.entity_id
_entity_poly.type
_entity_poly.pdbx_seq_one_letter_code
_entity_poly.pdbx_strand_id
1 'polypeptide(L)' 'MLSSPCDGNCKLNYTTKVCMGCFRTMDEILRWISLTDGQKQEILKSAEERKLEYNKSSGKIS' A
#
# COMPACT_ATOMS: atom_id res chain seq x y z
N MET A 1 -8.25 9.40 13.67
CA MET A 1 -7.70 9.81 12.37
C MET A 1 -6.42 9.03 12.12
N LEU A 2 -6.43 8.11 11.16
CA LEU A 2 -5.23 7.35 10.80
C LEU A 2 -4.33 8.11 9.83
N SER A 3 -3.05 8.20 10.18
CA SER A 3 -2.00 8.81 9.36
C SER A 3 -1.72 7.96 8.12
N SER A 4 -1.37 8.63 7.02
CA SER A 4 -0.95 7.95 5.78
C SER A 4 0.39 7.24 6.01
N PRO A 5 0.54 5.95 5.64
CA PRO A 5 1.80 5.20 5.76
C PRO A 5 2.82 5.55 4.66
N CYS A 6 2.57 6.63 3.90
CA CYS A 6 3.41 7.00 2.77
C CYS A 6 4.75 7.54 3.26
N ASP A 7 5.84 6.97 2.77
CA ASP A 7 7.21 7.43 3.05
C ASP A 7 7.69 8.53 2.07
N GLY A 8 6.82 8.96 1.16
CA GLY A 8 7.14 9.94 0.12
C GLY A 8 7.87 9.38 -1.10
N ASN A 9 8.30 8.11 -1.07
CA ASN A 9 9.00 7.46 -2.17
C ASN A 9 8.01 6.70 -3.06
N CYS A 10 7.15 7.43 -3.76
CA CYS A 10 6.17 6.81 -4.65
C CYS A 10 6.86 6.20 -5.88
N LYS A 11 6.87 4.87 -5.96
CA LYS A 11 7.32 4.10 -7.13
C LYS A 11 6.17 3.22 -7.61
N LEU A 12 5.45 3.65 -8.63
CA LEU A 12 4.27 2.93 -9.12
C LEU A 12 4.69 1.79 -10.06
N ASN A 13 4.16 0.58 -9.81
CA ASN A 13 4.12 -0.47 -10.81
C ASN A 13 2.97 -0.17 -11.79
N TYR A 14 3.28 0.14 -13.04
CA TYR A 14 2.26 0.53 -14.03
C TYR A 14 1.36 -0.61 -14.49
N THR A 15 1.79 -1.86 -14.32
CA THR A 15 1.02 -3.06 -14.66
C THR A 15 -0.01 -3.36 -13.57
N THR A 16 0.40 -3.35 -12.30
CA THR A 16 -0.50 -3.68 -11.17
C THR A 16 -1.17 -2.45 -10.55
N LYS A 17 -0.75 -1.24 -10.91
CA LYS A 17 -1.16 0.04 -10.30
C LYS A 17 -0.92 0.11 -8.79
N VAL A 18 0.06 -0.64 -8.28
CA VAL A 18 0.46 -0.65 -6.86
C VAL A 18 1.72 0.19 -6.67
N CYS A 19 1.77 0.99 -5.61
CA CYS A 19 2.97 1.69 -5.18
C CYS A 19 3.92 0.71 -4.48
N MET A 20 5.15 0.59 -4.96
CA MET A 20 6.18 -0.32 -4.43
C MET A 20 6.84 0.17 -3.13
N GLY A 21 6.48 1.37 -2.65
CA GLY A 21 6.92 1.91 -1.35
C GLY A 21 5.92 1.57 -0.25
N CYS A 22 4.67 2.03 -0.40
CA CYS A 22 3.62 1.83 0.59
C CYS A 22 2.65 0.68 0.30
N PHE A 23 2.82 -0.04 -0.81
CA PHE A 23 2.03 -1.20 -1.24
C PHE A 23 0.51 -0.97 -1.35
N ARG A 24 0.08 0.29 -1.36
CA ARG A 24 -1.29 0.70 -1.69
C ARG A 24 -1.49 0.80 -3.20
N THR A 25 -2.70 0.56 -3.65
CA THR A 25 -3.10 0.84 -5.04
C THR A 25 -3.21 2.34 -5.27
N MET A 26 -3.14 2.77 -6.53
CA MET A 26 -3.34 4.18 -6.88
C MET A 26 -4.72 4.68 -6.42
N ASP A 27 -5.76 3.86 -6.59
CA ASP A 27 -7.12 4.17 -6.14
C ASP A 27 -7.23 4.41 -4.63
N GLU A 28 -6.58 3.55 -3.83
CA GLU A 28 -6.52 3.68 -2.38
C GLU A 28 -5.78 4.96 -1.95
N ILE A 29 -4.71 5.33 -2.68
CA ILE A 29 -3.95 6.56 -2.43
C ILE A 29 -4.81 7.79 -2.73
N LEU A 30 -5.49 7.82 -3.88
CA LEU A 30 -6.31 8.95 -4.30
C LEU A 30 -7.51 9.19 -3.37
N ARG A 31 -8.12 8.11 -2.86
CA ARG A 31 -9.29 8.19 -1.99
C ARG A 31 -8.95 8.32 -0.50
N TRP A 32 -7.67 8.20 -0.11
CA TRP A 32 -7.28 8.08 1.30
C TRP A 32 -7.91 9.13 2.23
N ILE A 33 -7.96 10.38 1.80
CA ILE A 33 -8.47 11.49 2.62
C ILE A 33 -9.97 11.40 2.91
N SER A 34 -10.75 10.74 2.04
CA SER A 34 -12.21 10.63 2.16
C SER A 34 -12.67 9.35 2.86
N LEU A 35 -11.74 8.45 3.20
CA LEU A 35 -12.05 7.18 3.84
C LEU A 35 -12.21 7.31 5.36
N THR A 36 -13.09 6.48 5.91
CA THR A 36 -13.22 6.30 7.36
C THR A 36 -12.00 5.61 7.93
N ASP A 37 -11.79 5.72 9.24
CA ASP A 37 -10.67 5.03 9.89
C ASP A 37 -10.77 3.49 9.74
N GLY A 38 -11.98 2.91 9.74
CA GLY A 38 -12.16 1.47 9.48
C GLY A 38 -11.72 1.06 8.06
N GLN A 39 -12.14 1.81 7.03
CA GLN A 39 -11.71 1.57 5.65
C GLN A 39 -10.19 1.73 5.48
N LYS A 40 -9.60 2.71 6.17
CA LYS A 40 -8.15 2.91 6.19
C LYS A 40 -7.44 1.70 6.81
N GLN A 41 -7.94 1.13 7.90
CA GLN A 41 -7.35 -0.07 8.51
C GLN A 41 -7.38 -1.26 7.55
N GLU A 42 -8.48 -1.48 6.84
CA GLU A 42 -8.59 -2.56 5.85
C GLU A 42 -7.56 -2.40 4.73
N ILE A 43 -7.43 -1.19 4.18
CA ILE A 43 -6.43 -0.87 3.16
C ILE A 43 -5.01 -1.11 3.66
N LEU A 44 -4.70 -0.69 4.89
CA LEU A 44 -3.37 -0.91 5.49
C LEU A 44 -3.06 -2.40 5.64
N LYS A 45 -4.04 -3.20 6.06
CA LYS A 45 -3.91 -4.65 6.16
C LYS A 45 -3.63 -5.27 4.79
N SER A 46 -4.42 -4.93 3.77
CA SER A 46 -4.22 -5.44 2.41
C SER A 46 -2.89 -4.97 1.79
N ALA A 47 -2.43 -3.75 2.11
CA ALA A 47 -1.13 -3.26 1.67
C ALA A 47 0.03 -4.06 2.29
N GLU A 48 -0.07 -4.42 3.57
CA GLU A 48 0.93 -5.27 4.23
C GLU A 48 0.93 -6.68 3.65
N GLU A 49 -0.23 -7.26 3.37
CA GLU A 49 -0.34 -8.57 2.70
C GLU A 49 0.36 -8.54 1.32
N ARG A 50 0.10 -7.52 0.49
CA ARG A 50 0.78 -7.34 -0.81
C ARG A 50 2.29 -7.19 -0.67
N LYS A 51 2.76 -6.51 0.38
CA LYS A 51 4.18 -6.35 0.68
C LYS A 51 4.84 -7.69 1.05
N LEU A 52 4.17 -8.49 1.88
CA LEU A 52 4.66 -9.82 2.26
C LEU A 52 4.77 -10.74 1.05
N GLU A 53 3.73 -10.77 0.19
CA GLU A 53 3.76 -11.56 -1.05
C GLU A 53 4.86 -11.09 -2.00
N TYR A 54 5.06 -9.79 -2.14
CA TYR A 54 6.16 -9.24 -2.93
C TYR A 54 7.53 -9.66 -2.38
N ASN A 55 7.74 -9.61 -1.06
CA ASN A 55 9.01 -10.00 -0.44
C ASN A 55 9.30 -11.49 -0.59
N LYS A 56 8.28 -12.35 -0.43
CA LYS A 56 8.38 -13.80 -0.68
C LYS A 56 8.79 -14.08 -2.13
N SER A 57 8.13 -13.46 -3.09
CA SER A 57 8.41 -13.65 -4.52
C SER A 57 9.77 -13.07 -4.95
N SER A 58 10.28 -12.05 -4.25
CA SER A 58 11.55 -11.39 -4.57
C SER A 58 12.77 -12.06 -3.91
N GLY A 59 12.60 -13.17 -3.19
CA GLY A 59 13.69 -13.87 -2.51
C GLY A 59 14.36 -13.06 -1.38
N LYS A 60 13.79 -11.91 -0.99
CA LYS A 60 14.22 -11.14 0.18
C LYS A 60 13.55 -11.76 1.40
N ILE A 61 14.14 -12.84 1.89
CA ILE A 61 14.01 -13.23 3.29
C ILE A 61 14.62 -12.09 4.11
N SER A 62 13.75 -11.33 4.76
CA SER A 62 14.12 -10.33 5.77
C SER A 62 14.82 -10.96 6.95
#